data_AF-A0A8T7LFH3-F1
#
_entry.id   AF-A0A8T7LFH3-F1
#
_cell.length_a   1.000
_cell.length_b   1.000
_cell.length_c   1.000
_cell.angle_alpha   90.00
_cell.angle_beta   90.00
_cell.angle_gamma   90.00
#
_symmetry.space_group_name_H-M   'P 1'
#
loop_
_entity.id
_entity.type
_entity.pdbx_description
1 polymer ?
#
loop_
_entity_poly.entity_id
_entity_poly.type
_entity_poly.pdbx_seq_one_letter_code
_entity_poly.pdbx_strand_id
1 'polypeptide(L)'
;MGLPIDLDALDVPELERLRDAINRRLLRKRRTQGLTLPELLRLFEETKIVLAEQHREWRSLERWQWMDGEIRFWLNPMDQELYRSGWFSIDDLIAWTHNHGPVMIYPEEDEDEVADEAWDARDDVTIHWLPENDTHSEPQLRHN
;
A
#
# COMPACT_ATOMS: atom_id res chain seq x y z
N MET A 1 20.57 23.54 17.22
CA MET A 1 19.73 24.54 16.54
C MET A 1 19.97 24.39 15.05
N GLY A 2 18.96 23.98 14.28
CA GLY A 2 19.05 23.92 12.82
C GLY A 2 18.63 25.25 12.23
N LEU A 3 19.39 25.78 11.28
CA LEU A 3 18.96 26.94 10.49
C LEU A 3 17.71 26.54 9.68
N PRO A 4 16.71 27.44 9.55
CA PRO A 4 15.59 27.19 8.65
C PRO A 4 16.10 27.06 7.22
N ILE A 5 15.71 25.97 6.55
CA ILE A 5 15.97 25.78 5.13
C ILE A 5 14.88 26.53 4.38
N ASP A 6 15.28 27.51 3.58
CA ASP A 6 14.38 28.21 2.67
C ASP A 6 14.18 27.35 1.41
N LEU A 7 12.97 26.84 1.21
CA LEU A 7 12.64 25.96 0.09
C LEU A 7 12.40 26.74 -1.21
N ASP A 8 11.98 28.01 -1.11
CA ASP A 8 11.63 28.84 -2.26
C ASP A 8 12.87 29.34 -3.02
N ALA A 9 14.03 29.31 -2.36
CA ALA A 9 15.32 29.69 -2.93
C ALA A 9 16.06 28.54 -3.65
N LEU A 10 15.57 27.30 -3.55
CA LEU A 10 16.26 26.12 -4.09
C LEU A 10 15.83 25.84 -5.53
N ASP A 11 16.80 25.51 -6.38
CA ASP A 11 16.53 25.00 -7.71
C ASP A 11 16.10 23.52 -7.70
N VAL A 12 15.61 23.00 -8.83
CA VAL A 12 15.13 21.62 -8.93
C VAL A 12 16.20 20.59 -8.50
N PRO A 13 17.47 20.66 -8.98
CA PRO A 13 18.55 19.80 -8.49
C PRO A 13 18.82 19.90 -6.98
N GLU A 14 18.68 21.08 -6.37
CA GLU A 14 18.86 21.29 -4.94
C GLU A 14 17.72 20.70 -4.10
N LEU A 15 16.48 20.85 -4.58
CA LEU A 15 15.30 20.23 -3.98
C LEU A 15 15.40 18.70 -4.01
N GLU A 16 15.89 18.13 -5.11
CA GLU A 16 16.14 16.69 -5.22
C GLU A 16 17.22 16.22 -4.24
N ARG A 17 18.32 16.96 -4.12
CA ARG A 17 19.38 16.66 -3.14
C ARG A 17 18.88 16.74 -1.71
N LEU A 18 18.05 17.73 -1.40
CA LEU A 18 17.45 17.91 -0.08
C LEU A 18 16.49 16.76 0.26
N ARG A 19 15.60 16.41 -0.67
CA ARG A 19 14.69 15.26 -0.55
C ARG A 19 15.47 13.98 -0.25
N ASP A 20 16.53 13.71 -1.00
CA ASP A 20 17.33 12.50 -0.83
C ASP A 20 18.07 12.48 0.52
N ALA A 21 18.59 13.63 0.97
CA ALA A 21 19.25 13.76 2.26
C ALA A 21 18.27 13.54 3.43
N ILE A 22 17.05 14.09 3.34
CA ILE A 22 15.97 13.87 4.31
C ILE A 22 15.59 12.40 4.35
N ASN A 23 15.39 11.76 3.18
CA ASN A 23 15.03 10.35 3.07
C ASN A 23 16.08 9.45 3.72
N ARG A 24 17.37 9.64 3.42
CA ARG A 24 18.48 8.91 4.08
C ARG A 24 18.53 9.14 5.59
N ARG A 25 18.10 10.30 6.07
CA ARG A 25 18.04 10.61 7.50
C ARG A 25 16.86 9.93 8.17
N LEU A 26 15.71 9.87 7.51
CA LEU A 26 14.51 9.16 7.97
C LEU A 26 14.74 7.66 8.04
N LEU A 27 15.33 7.04 7.02
CA LEU A 27 15.68 5.61 6.99
C LEU A 27 16.58 5.23 8.17
N ARG A 28 17.65 6.01 8.40
CA ARG A 28 18.55 5.81 9.56
C ARG A 28 17.84 5.95 10.91
N LYS A 29 16.76 6.73 10.99
CA LYS A 29 15.99 6.95 12.23
C LYS A 29 14.91 5.90 12.44
N ARG A 30 14.31 5.34 11.38
CA ARG A 30 13.16 4.43 11.46
C ARG A 30 13.52 2.96 11.66
N ARG A 31 14.80 2.56 11.58
CA ARG A 31 15.24 1.16 11.75
C ARG A 31 14.51 0.15 10.84
N THR A 32 14.09 0.58 9.66
CA THR A 32 13.48 -0.28 8.63
C THR A 32 14.14 -0.03 7.26
N GLN A 33 14.76 -1.11 6.77
CA GLN A 33 15.44 -1.46 5.51
C GLN A 33 16.31 -0.42 4.76
N GLY A 34 17.56 -0.81 4.51
CA GLY A 34 18.72 0.06 4.29
C GLY A 34 19.04 0.49 2.85
N LEU A 35 18.10 0.39 1.91
CA LEU A 35 18.33 0.83 0.53
C LEU A 35 18.07 2.34 0.37
N THR A 36 18.94 2.99 -0.39
CA THR A 36 18.81 4.40 -0.79
C THR A 36 17.86 4.54 -1.99
N LEU A 37 17.33 5.74 -2.22
CA LEU A 37 16.44 6.00 -3.37
C LEU A 37 17.05 5.57 -4.72
N PRO A 38 18.32 5.86 -5.05
CA PRO A 38 18.91 5.36 -6.29
C PRO A 38 18.94 3.82 -6.40
N GLU A 39 19.17 3.12 -5.29
CA GLU A 39 19.15 1.66 -5.26
C GLU A 39 17.73 1.11 -5.45
N LEU A 40 16.72 1.75 -4.85
CA LEU A 40 15.31 1.41 -5.04
C LEU A 40 14.85 1.64 -6.48
N LEU A 41 15.25 2.76 -7.09
CA LEU A 41 14.91 3.05 -8.49
C LEU A 41 15.57 2.05 -9.45
N ARG A 42 16.83 1.68 -9.20
CA ARG A 42 17.50 0.63 -9.97
C ARG A 42 16.80 -0.71 -9.83
N LEU A 43 16.45 -1.10 -8.60
CA LEU A 43 15.75 -2.36 -8.33
C LEU A 43 14.36 -2.37 -8.98
N PHE A 44 13.70 -1.22 -9.02
CA PHE A 44 12.45 -1.05 -9.73
C PHE A 44 12.62 -1.31 -11.23
N GLU A 45 13.62 -0.71 -11.89
CA GLU A 45 13.92 -0.98 -13.31
C GLU A 45 14.22 -2.47 -13.57
N GLU A 46 15.00 -3.11 -12.72
CA GLU A 46 15.28 -4.56 -12.80
C GLU A 46 13.99 -5.38 -12.68
N THR A 47 13.10 -4.99 -11.76
CA THR A 47 11.81 -5.66 -11.57
C THR A 47 10.89 -5.47 -12.78
N LYS A 48 10.91 -4.32 -13.46
CA LYS A 48 10.12 -4.11 -14.69
C LYS A 48 10.50 -5.10 -15.77
N ILE A 49 11.78 -5.40 -15.92
CA ILE A 49 12.28 -6.36 -16.92
C ILE A 49 11.70 -7.74 -16.64
N VAL A 50 11.77 -8.21 -15.38
CA VAL A 50 11.22 -9.52 -14.98
C VAL A 50 9.71 -9.59 -15.22
N LEU A 51 8.97 -8.54 -14.85
CA LEU A 51 7.51 -8.48 -15.10
C LEU A 51 7.19 -8.56 -16.60
N ALA A 52 7.97 -7.87 -17.44
CA ALA A 52 7.81 -7.91 -18.89
C ALA A 52 8.12 -9.29 -19.48
N GLU A 53 9.16 -9.97 -18.99
CA GLU A 53 9.49 -11.36 -19.38
C GLU A 53 8.38 -12.34 -19.02
N GLN A 54 7.64 -12.08 -17.94
CA GLN A 54 6.48 -12.87 -17.52
C GLN A 54 5.18 -12.50 -18.24
N HIS A 55 5.24 -11.64 -19.27
CA HIS A 55 4.08 -11.11 -19.98
C HIS A 55 3.05 -10.42 -19.08
N ARG A 56 3.48 -9.87 -17.93
CA ARG A 56 2.62 -9.01 -17.11
C ARG A 56 2.68 -7.61 -17.67
N GLU A 57 1.66 -7.26 -18.44
CA GLU A 57 1.54 -5.91 -19.00
C GLU A 57 0.98 -4.95 -17.97
N TRP A 58 1.61 -3.79 -17.86
CA TRP A 58 1.19 -2.71 -16.98
C TRP A 58 1.64 -1.38 -17.56
N ARG A 59 0.97 -0.30 -17.14
CA ARG A 59 1.42 1.06 -17.45
C ARG A 59 2.08 1.66 -16.22
N SER A 60 3.37 1.94 -16.34
CA SER A 60 4.06 2.83 -15.41
C SER A 60 3.72 4.26 -15.75
N LEU A 61 3.32 5.05 -14.76
CA LEU A 61 3.39 6.51 -14.88
C LEU A 61 4.79 7.04 -14.50
N GLU A 62 5.76 6.15 -14.27
CA GLU A 62 7.08 6.45 -13.66
C GLU A 62 6.96 7.31 -12.40
N ARG A 63 5.85 7.12 -11.70
CA ARG A 63 5.48 7.94 -10.56
C ARG A 63 5.74 7.15 -9.29
N TRP A 64 6.66 7.65 -8.49
CA TRP A 64 6.90 7.17 -7.14
C TRP A 64 6.59 8.29 -6.14
N GLN A 65 6.21 7.92 -4.92
CA GLN A 65 5.87 8.86 -3.85
C GLN A 65 6.40 8.35 -2.51
N TRP A 66 6.79 9.28 -1.65
CA TRP A 66 7.05 8.96 -0.25
C TRP A 66 5.71 8.88 0.49
N MET A 67 5.36 7.70 1.01
CA MET A 67 4.15 7.47 1.78
C MET A 67 4.35 6.36 2.80
N ASP A 68 3.66 6.45 3.93
CA ASP A 68 3.71 5.46 5.02
C ASP A 68 5.10 5.14 5.58
N GLY A 69 6.11 5.97 5.26
CA GLY A 69 7.49 5.80 5.73
C GLY A 69 8.44 5.14 4.75
N GLU A 70 8.00 4.88 3.52
CA GLU A 70 8.79 4.25 2.47
C GLU A 70 8.51 4.89 1.10
N ILE A 71 9.31 4.52 0.09
CA ILE A 71 9.02 4.86 -1.30
C ILE A 71 8.04 3.81 -1.85
N ARG A 72 6.96 4.29 -2.45
CA ARG A 72 6.02 3.45 -3.20
C ARG A 72 5.93 3.87 -4.65
N PHE A 73 5.61 2.92 -5.51
CA PHE A 73 5.47 3.07 -6.94
C PHE A 73 4.01 2.90 -7.33
N TRP A 74 3.51 3.80 -8.18
CA TRP A 74 2.17 3.68 -8.72
C TRP A 74 2.16 2.63 -9.84
N LEU A 75 1.28 1.65 -9.72
CA LEU A 75 1.05 0.62 -10.72
C LEU A 75 -0.39 0.66 -11.22
N ASN A 76 -0.50 0.48 -12.54
CA ASN A 76 -1.77 0.22 -13.21
C ASN A 76 -1.58 -0.99 -14.14
N PRO A 77 -1.75 -2.23 -13.62
CA PRO A 77 -1.76 -3.45 -14.42
C PRO A 77 -2.86 -3.42 -15.49
N MET A 78 -2.60 -4.04 -16.64
CA MET A 78 -3.59 -4.11 -17.73
C MET A 78 -4.74 -5.05 -17.41
N ASP A 79 -4.43 -6.19 -16.76
CA ASP A 79 -5.41 -7.18 -16.32
C ASP A 79 -5.90 -6.84 -14.90
N GLN A 80 -6.98 -6.07 -14.84
CA GLN A 80 -7.56 -5.61 -13.57
C GLN A 80 -8.51 -6.63 -12.93
N GLU A 81 -8.75 -7.78 -13.58
CA GLU A 81 -9.46 -8.90 -12.96
C GLU A 81 -8.52 -9.68 -12.04
N LEU A 82 -7.24 -9.78 -12.43
CA LEU A 82 -6.22 -10.51 -11.68
C LEU A 82 -5.40 -9.61 -10.75
N TYR A 83 -5.31 -8.30 -11.01
CA TYR A 83 -4.38 -7.43 -10.30
C TYR A 83 -4.98 -6.11 -9.84
N ARG A 84 -4.59 -5.67 -8.64
CA ARG A 84 -4.96 -4.38 -8.05
C ARG A 84 -4.08 -3.26 -8.61
N SER A 85 -4.71 -2.12 -8.89
CA SER A 85 -4.01 -0.85 -9.14
C SER A 85 -3.78 -0.10 -7.84
N GLY A 86 -2.68 0.63 -7.71
CA GLY A 86 -2.38 1.32 -6.47
C GLY A 86 -0.92 1.71 -6.28
N TRP A 87 -0.62 2.13 -5.05
CA TRP A 87 0.73 2.43 -4.59
C TRP A 87 1.31 1.22 -3.85
N PHE A 88 2.42 0.69 -4.36
CA PHE A 88 3.05 -0.53 -3.84
C PHE A 88 4.52 -0.29 -3.50
N SER A 89 5.01 -0.93 -2.44
CA SER A 89 6.43 -0.92 -2.06
C SER A 89 7.27 -1.74 -3.06
N ILE A 90 8.60 -1.55 -3.08
CA ILE A 90 9.46 -2.37 -3.94
C ILE A 90 9.33 -3.88 -3.65
N ASP A 91 9.13 -4.24 -2.37
CA ASP A 91 8.97 -5.62 -1.94
C ASP A 91 7.66 -6.21 -2.47
N ASP A 92 6.58 -5.43 -2.54
CA ASP A 92 5.31 -5.84 -3.14
C ASP A 92 5.45 -6.12 -4.65
N LEU A 93 6.28 -5.35 -5.36
CA LEU A 93 6.56 -5.58 -6.76
C LEU A 93 7.38 -6.85 -7.00
N ILE A 94 8.40 -7.08 -6.17
CA ILE A 94 9.18 -8.32 -6.21
C ILE A 94 8.26 -9.50 -5.92
N ALA A 95 7.40 -9.37 -4.92
CA ALA A 95 6.40 -10.37 -4.58
C ALA A 95 5.48 -10.71 -5.76
N TRP A 96 5.05 -9.69 -6.49
CA TRP A 96 4.22 -9.88 -7.68
C TRP A 96 4.90 -10.71 -8.77
N THR A 97 6.22 -10.60 -8.95
CA THR A 97 6.98 -11.46 -9.89
C THR A 97 6.88 -12.95 -9.57
N HIS A 98 6.47 -13.29 -8.35
CA HIS A 98 6.29 -14.64 -7.86
C HIS A 98 4.81 -14.96 -7.57
N ASN A 99 3.85 -14.25 -8.20
CA ASN A 99 2.40 -14.45 -8.01
C ASN A 99 1.92 -14.27 -6.57
N HIS A 100 2.57 -13.43 -5.77
CA HIS A 100 2.12 -13.16 -4.41
C HIS A 100 2.07 -11.66 -4.09
N GLY A 101 1.52 -11.37 -2.92
CA GLY A 101 1.50 -10.02 -2.37
C GLY A 101 0.27 -9.20 -2.77
N PRO A 102 0.23 -7.93 -2.34
CA PRO A 102 -0.98 -7.12 -2.37
C PRO A 102 -1.40 -6.66 -3.78
N VAL A 103 -0.56 -6.90 -4.79
CA VAL A 103 -0.89 -6.62 -6.20
C VAL A 103 -1.84 -7.67 -6.75
N MET A 104 -1.82 -8.91 -6.26
CA MET A 104 -2.73 -9.97 -6.73
C MET A 104 -4.14 -9.78 -6.17
N ILE A 105 -5.16 -10.05 -6.98
CA ILE A 105 -6.54 -10.24 -6.53
C ILE A 105 -6.72 -11.74 -6.33
N TYR A 106 -6.94 -12.15 -5.08
CA TYR A 106 -7.38 -13.50 -4.77
C TYR A 106 -8.91 -13.48 -4.77
N PRO A 107 -9.58 -14.38 -5.52
CA PRO A 107 -10.98 -14.67 -5.23
C PRO A 107 -11.04 -15.08 -3.76
N GLU A 108 -12.00 -14.54 -3.00
CA GLU A 108 -12.34 -15.13 -1.72
C GLU A 108 -12.70 -16.59 -2.03
N GLU A 109 -11.83 -17.54 -1.66
CA GLU A 109 -12.21 -18.95 -1.68
C GLU A 109 -13.45 -19.03 -0.80
N ASP A 110 -14.57 -19.52 -1.35
CA ASP A 110 -15.77 -19.78 -0.56
C ASP A 110 -15.34 -20.55 0.69
N GLU A 111 -15.35 -19.90 1.85
CA GLU A 111 -15.15 -20.51 3.17
C GLU A 111 -16.40 -21.36 3.52
N ASP A 112 -16.78 -22.28 2.64
CA ASP A 112 -17.90 -23.20 2.80
C ASP A 112 -17.41 -24.66 2.72
N GLU A 113 -16.40 -25.00 3.52
CA GLU A 113 -16.29 -26.35 4.13
C GLU A 113 -15.75 -26.15 5.56
N VAL A 114 -16.67 -25.77 6.45
CA VAL A 114 -16.55 -26.00 7.89
C VAL A 114 -16.27 -27.48 8.12
N ALA A 115 -14.99 -27.83 8.28
CA ALA A 115 -14.62 -28.92 9.17
C ALA A 115 -14.88 -28.41 10.59
N ASP A 116 -16.09 -28.68 11.07
CA ASP A 116 -16.44 -28.67 12.48
C ASP A 116 -15.36 -29.46 13.26
N GLU A 117 -14.41 -28.78 13.91
CA GLU A 117 -13.76 -29.27 15.14
C GLU A 117 -12.82 -28.22 15.77
N ALA A 118 -13.14 -27.86 17.02
CA ALA A 118 -12.31 -27.22 18.04
C ALA A 118 -12.20 -25.67 18.05
N TRP A 119 -13.33 -24.99 18.29
CA TRP A 119 -13.36 -23.65 18.92
C TRP A 119 -13.62 -23.72 20.43
N ASP A 120 -13.05 -24.69 21.14
CA ASP A 120 -13.16 -24.73 22.60
C ASP A 120 -11.83 -24.37 23.28
N ALA A 121 -11.91 -23.29 24.06
CA ALA A 121 -10.96 -22.77 25.03
C ALA A 121 -9.72 -22.04 24.49
N ARG A 122 -9.84 -20.70 24.38
CA ARG A 122 -8.99 -19.77 25.14
C ARG A 122 -9.51 -18.34 25.12
N ASP A 123 -9.61 -17.81 26.34
CA ASP A 123 -9.64 -16.43 26.77
C ASP A 123 -10.97 -15.64 26.75
N ASP A 124 -11.46 -15.51 27.99
CA ASP A 124 -12.55 -14.73 28.58
C ASP A 124 -12.63 -13.26 28.13
N VAL A 125 -13.16 -13.01 26.93
CA VAL A 125 -13.58 -11.66 26.51
C VAL A 125 -15.02 -11.71 26.02
N THR A 126 -15.96 -11.30 26.89
CA THR A 126 -17.36 -11.07 26.51
C THR A 126 -17.45 -9.73 25.77
N ILE A 127 -17.59 -9.76 24.45
CA ILE A 127 -17.89 -8.57 23.64
C ILE A 127 -19.40 -8.33 23.67
N HIS A 128 -19.84 -7.29 24.39
CA HIS A 128 -21.21 -6.77 24.27
C HIS A 128 -21.27 -5.76 23.13
N TRP A 129 -21.90 -6.16 22.02
CA TRP A 129 -22.27 -5.24 20.96
C TRP A 129 -23.33 -4.26 21.47
N LEU A 130 -23.13 -2.97 21.20
CA LEU A 130 -24.08 -1.91 21.56
C LEU A 130 -25.44 -2.19 20.90
N PRO A 131 -26.58 -1.96 21.57
CA PRO A 131 -27.89 -2.18 20.98
C PRO A 131 -28.10 -1.25 19.77
N GLU A 132 -28.67 -1.81 18.72
CA GLU A 132 -29.06 -1.10 17.50
C GLU A 132 -29.99 0.07 17.87
N ASN A 133 -29.59 1.29 17.51
CA ASN A 133 -30.47 2.45 17.61
C ASN A 133 -31.58 2.31 16.56
N ASP A 134 -32.71 1.75 16.98
CA ASP A 134 -34.01 1.92 16.35
C ASP A 134 -34.34 3.42 16.23
N THR A 135 -34.10 3.99 15.06
CA THR A 135 -34.69 5.28 14.68
C THR A 135 -35.11 5.24 13.22
N HIS A 136 -36.08 4.37 12.92
CA HIS A 136 -36.97 4.55 11.78
C HIS A 136 -38.18 5.36 12.25
N SER A 137 -38.05 6.68 12.28
CA SER A 137 -39.18 7.59 12.52
C SER A 137 -40.01 7.71 11.24
N GLU A 138 -41.23 7.19 11.27
CA GLU A 138 -42.25 7.31 10.22
C GLU A 138 -42.54 8.78 9.84
N PRO A 139 -42.78 9.10 8.55
CA PRO A 139 -43.34 10.37 8.16
C PRO A 139 -44.86 10.38 8.39
N GLN A 140 -45.32 11.27 9.27
CA GLN A 140 -46.75 11.56 9.46
C GLN A 140 -47.35 12.14 8.17
N LEU A 141 -48.16 11.34 7.48
CA LEU A 141 -49.08 11.80 6.45
C LEU A 141 -50.28 12.47 7.13
N ARG A 142 -50.35 13.80 7.06
CA ARG A 142 -51.60 14.56 7.25
C ARG A 142 -52.47 14.35 6.02
N HIS A 143 -53.77 14.05 6.18
CA HIS A 143 -54.89 14.60 5.40
C HIS A 143 -56.24 14.23 6.03
N ASN A 144 -57.05 15.28 6.26
CA ASN A 144 -58.50 15.40 6.49
C ASN A 144 -59.29 14.34 7.26
#